data_AF-A0A6H2H415-F1
#
_entry.id   AF-A0A6H2H415-F1
#
_cell.length_a   1.000
_cell.length_b   1.000
_cell.length_c   1.000
_cell.angle_alpha   90.00
_cell.angle_beta   90.00
_cell.angle_gamma   90.00
#
_symmetry.space_group_name_H-M   'P 1'
#
loop_
_entity.id
_entity.type
_entity.pdbx_description
1 polymer ?
#
loop_
_entity_poly.entity_id
_entity_poly.type
_entity_poly.pdbx_seq_one_letter_code
_entity_poly.pdbx_strand_id
1 'polypeptide(L)' 'MSKGDPLANLYEDIAAEEKARATYQWLIDYTDDVDLQDSLKFLREREIVHAMRFREAVEIIKADMGQKKVY' A
#
# COMPACT_ATOMS: atom_id res chain seq x y z
N MET A 1 1.66 -7.85 -16.82
CA MET A 1 2.77 -7.29 -17.62
C MET A 1 3.11 -5.93 -17.01
N SER A 2 4.18 -5.86 -16.22
CA SER A 2 4.89 -4.60 -15.88
C SER A 2 6.23 -4.96 -15.21
N LYS A 3 7.20 -5.41 -16.00
CA LYS A 3 8.58 -5.66 -15.51
C LYS A 3 9.52 -4.47 -15.79
N GLY A 4 8.98 -3.32 -16.20
CA GLY A 4 9.77 -2.24 -16.82
C GLY A 4 10.01 -1.01 -15.95
N ASP A 5 9.03 -0.57 -15.15
CA ASP A 5 9.12 0.67 -14.39
C ASP A 5 8.87 0.41 -12.89
N PRO A 6 9.93 0.45 -12.05
CA PRO A 6 9.81 0.29 -10.61
C PRO A 6 8.87 1.29 -9.94
N LEU A 7 8.75 2.52 -10.45
CA LEU A 7 7.84 3.51 -9.88
C LEU A 7 6.39 3.17 -10.22
N ALA A 8 6.10 2.76 -11.45
CA ALA A 8 4.77 2.32 -11.85
C ALA A 8 4.30 1.14 -10.99
N ASN A 9 5.18 0.16 -10.77
CA ASN A 9 4.88 -1.01 -9.92
C ASN A 9 4.56 -0.58 -8.47
N LEU A 10 5.36 0.32 -7.89
CA LEU A 10 5.07 0.80 -6.53
C LEU A 10 3.76 1.59 -6.44
N TYR A 11 3.38 2.35 -7.47
CA TYR A 11 2.08 3.01 -7.50
C TYR A 11 0.92 2.01 -7.64
N GLU A 12 1.10 0.94 -8.43
CA GLU A 12 0.15 -0.18 -8.50
C GLU A 12 0.00 -0.86 -7.13
N ASP A 13 1.11 -1.13 -6.43
CA ASP A 13 1.11 -1.73 -5.10
C ASP A 13 0.39 -0.81 -4.09
N ILE A 14 0.69 0.49 -4.06
CA ILE A 14 -0.02 1.46 -3.20
C ILE A 14 -1.53 1.45 -3.47
N ALA A 15 -1.93 1.41 -4.74
CA ALA A 15 -3.34 1.36 -5.11
C ALA A 15 -4.01 0.06 -4.66
N ALA A 16 -3.30 -1.07 -4.75
CA ALA A 16 -3.76 -2.36 -4.26
C ALA A 16 -3.98 -2.35 -2.74
N GLU A 17 -3.03 -1.80 -1.97
CA GLU A 17 -3.14 -1.71 -0.51
C GLU A 17 -4.28 -0.78 -0.07
N GLU A 18 -4.44 0.37 -0.71
CA GLU A 18 -5.54 1.30 -0.40
C GLU A 18 -6.92 0.67 -0.73
N LYS A 19 -6.99 -0.15 -1.80
CA LYS A 19 -8.20 -0.91 -2.15
C LYS A 19 -8.49 -1.99 -1.11
N ALA A 20 -7.48 -2.77 -0.71
CA ALA A 20 -7.63 -3.80 0.33
C ALA A 20 -8.08 -3.19 1.66
N ARG A 21 -7.47 -2.07 2.08
CA ARG A 21 -7.89 -1.31 3.27
C ARG A 21 -9.36 -0.91 3.22
N ALA A 22 -9.83 -0.37 2.09
CA ALA A 22 -11.22 0.02 1.92
C ALA A 22 -12.16 -1.19 1.95
N THR A 23 -11.77 -2.31 1.36
CA THR A 23 -12.52 -3.57 1.42
C THR A 23 -12.63 -4.09 2.85
N TYR A 24 -11.56 -4.08 3.64
CA TYR A 24 -11.63 -4.52 5.04
C TYR A 24 -12.48 -3.58 5.90
N GLN A 25 -12.40 -2.26 5.68
CA GLN A 25 -13.28 -1.31 6.36
C GLN A 25 -14.76 -1.63 6.07
N TRP A 26 -15.10 -1.84 4.80
CA TRP A 26 -16.48 -2.20 4.42
C TRP A 26 -16.94 -3.51 5.07
N LEU A 27 -16.08 -4.52 5.16
CA LEU A 27 -16.40 -5.79 5.82
C LEU A 27 -16.60 -5.63 7.33
N ILE A 28 -15.78 -4.80 8.00
CA ILE A 28 -15.94 -4.47 9.43
C ILE A 28 -17.30 -3.82 9.67
N ASP A 29 -17.71 -2.91 8.79
CA ASP A 29 -18.99 -2.20 8.91
C ASP A 29 -20.21 -3.11 8.61
N TYR A 30 -20.00 -4.28 7.98
CA TYR A 30 -21.04 -5.20 7.56
C TYR A 30 -21.23 -6.42 8.48
N THR A 31 -20.40 -6.58 9.51
CA THR A 31 -20.43 -7.74 10.40
C THR A 31 -20.47 -7.34 11.87
N ASP A 32 -21.24 -8.07 12.68
CA ASP A 32 -21.30 -7.92 14.14
C ASP A 32 -20.44 -8.96 14.88
N ASP A 33 -19.76 -9.86 14.16
CA ASP A 33 -18.87 -10.87 14.73
C ASP A 33 -17.56 -10.23 15.21
N VAL A 34 -17.35 -10.21 16.52
CA VAL A 34 -16.22 -9.55 17.18
C VAL A 34 -14.88 -10.18 16.80
N ASP A 35 -14.81 -11.51 16.67
CA ASP A 35 -13.57 -12.23 16.36
C ASP A 35 -13.16 -11.96 14.91
N LEU A 36 -14.14 -11.90 14.01
CA LEU A 36 -13.92 -11.50 12.62
C LEU A 36 -13.48 -10.04 12.52
N GLN A 37 -14.13 -9.13 13.25
CA GLN A 37 -13.75 -7.71 13.26
C GLN A 37 -12.32 -7.49 13.76
N ASP A 38 -11.86 -8.21 14.78
CA ASP A 38 -10.50 -8.08 15.30
C ASP A 38 -9.46 -8.47 14.24
N SER A 39 -9.70 -9.59 13.56
CA SER A 39 -8.88 -10.06 12.44
C SER A 39 -8.85 -9.04 11.29
N LEU A 40 -9.99 -8.49 10.91
CA LEU A 40 -10.10 -7.49 9.85
C LEU A 40 -9.43 -6.16 10.22
N LYS A 41 -9.52 -5.74 11.48
CA LYS A 41 -8.84 -4.53 11.98
C LYS A 41 -7.32 -4.68 11.88
N PHE A 42 -6.80 -5.85 12.26
CA PHE A 42 -5.38 -6.15 12.11
C PHE A 42 -4.93 -6.09 10.64
N LEU A 43 -5.67 -6.74 9.73
CA LEU A 43 -5.35 -6.70 8.29
C LEU A 43 -5.41 -5.28 7.73
N ARG A 44 -6.45 -4.51 8.08
CA ARG A 44 -6.60 -3.12 7.66
C ARG A 44 -5.43 -2.24 8.09
N GLU A 45 -4.95 -2.39 9.32
CA GLU A 45 -3.79 -1.65 9.82
C GLU A 45 -2.52 -2.04 9.07
N ARG A 46 -2.35 -3.33 8.74
CA ARG A 46 -1.22 -3.78 7.92
C ARG A 46 -1.19 -3.12 6.55
N GLU A 47 -2.34 -2.94 5.88
CA GLU A 47 -2.35 -2.31 4.56
C GLU A 47 -2.00 -0.81 4.63
N ILE A 48 -2.30 -0.14 5.76
CA ILE A 48 -1.83 1.23 6.01
C ILE A 48 -0.29 1.26 6.10
N VAL A 49 0.29 0.33 6.84
CA VAL A 49 1.75 0.21 6.97
C VAL A 49 2.39 -0.16 5.63
N HIS A 50 1.83 -1.11 4.88
CA HIS A 50 2.33 -1.46 3.55
C HIS A 50 2.30 -0.25 2.60
N ALA A 51 1.17 0.45 2.52
CA ALA A 51 1.06 1.65 1.69
C ALA A 51 2.06 2.75 2.10
N MET A 52 2.30 2.93 3.39
CA MET A 52 3.33 3.84 3.90
C MET A 52 4.74 3.42 3.44
N ARG A 53 5.09 2.14 3.54
CA ARG A 53 6.40 1.62 3.11
C ARG A 53 6.60 1.73 1.61
N PHE A 54 5.58 1.48 0.80
CA PHE A 54 5.67 1.68 -0.64
C PHE A 54 5.85 3.17 -1.00
N ARG A 55 5.18 4.09 -0.30
CA ARG A 55 5.42 5.53 -0.46
C ARG A 55 6.85 5.93 -0.08
N GLU A 56 7.40 5.39 1.00
CA GLU A 56 8.81 5.60 1.36
C GLU A 56 9.75 5.09 0.25
N ALA A 57 9.48 3.91 -0.31
CA ALA A 57 10.26 3.35 -1.41
C ALA A 57 10.20 4.23 -2.68
N VAL A 58 9.03 4.82 -2.98
CA VAL A 58 8.87 5.78 -4.09
C VAL A 58 9.80 6.99 -3.90
N GLU A 59 9.86 7.56 -2.70
CA GLU A 59 10.70 8.72 -2.43
C GLU A 59 12.20 8.39 -2.51
N ILE A 60 12.61 7.21 -2.04
CA ILE A 60 14.00 6.72 -2.19
C ILE A 60 14.39 6.62 -3.66
N ILE A 61 13.54 6.01 -4.50
CA ILE A 61 13.82 5.85 -5.94
C ILE A 61 13.86 7.21 -6.64
N LYS A 62 12.92 8.12 -6.34
CA LYS A 62 12.95 9.48 -6.90
C LYS A 62 14.23 10.22 -6.54
N ALA A 63 14.71 10.08 -5.30
CA ALA A 63 15.96 10.70 -4.86
C ALA A 63 17.17 10.15 -5.64
N ASP A 64 17.28 8.83 -5.82
CA ASP A 64 18.35 8.20 -6.63
C ASP A 64 18.33 8.68 -8.09
N MET A 65 17.14 8.74 -8.70
CA MET A 65 16.97 9.23 -10.07
C MET A 65 17.31 10.73 -10.21
N GLY A 66 17.04 11.53 -9.19
CA GLY A 66 17.42 12.95 -9.13
C GLY A 66 18.92 13.17 -9.06
N GLN A 67 19.64 12.33 -8.29
CA GLN A 67 21.10 12.40 -8.17
C GLN A 67 21.84 12.04 -9.46
N LYS A 68 21.30 11.10 -10.26
CA LYS A 68 21.93 10.68 -11.54
C LYS A 68 21.94 11.75 -12.63
N LYS A 69 21.13 12.81 -12.53
CA LYS A 69 21.04 13.87 -13.54
C LYS A 69 22.07 15.00 -13.38
N VAL A 70 22.90 14.95 -12.33
CA VAL A 70 23.88 16.00 -12.01
C VAL A 70 25.31 15.50 -12.25
N TYR A 71 25.64 15.12 -13.49
CA TYR A 71 27.03 14.84 -13.93
C TYR A 71 27.19 15.19 -15.40
#